data_AF-R5Z5P8-F1
#
_entry.id   AF-R5Z5P8-F1
#
_cell.length_a   1.000
_cell.length_b   1.000
_cell.length_c   1.000
_cell.angle_alpha   90.00
_cell.angle_beta   90.00
_cell.angle_gamma   90.00
#
_symmetry.space_group_name_H-M   'P 1'
#
loop_
_entity.id
_entity.type
_entity.pdbx_description
1 polymer ?
#
loop_
_entity_poly.entity_id
_entity_poly.type
_entity_poly.pdbx_seq_one_letter_code
_entity_poly.pdbx_strand_id
1 'polypeptide(L)' 'MMELKNLDLKQAINLVRKMDHKHQDYYHSFTGKRWGDAINYDLCINSACYGIDESVELIGRLINRQAKLVHRNKDTK' A
#
# COMPACT_ATOMS: atom_id res chain seq x y z
N MET A 1 2.98 -15.71 4.97
CA MET A 1 4.41 -15.99 4.70
C MET A 1 4.81 -17.38 5.18
N MET A 2 4.53 -17.75 6.43
CA MET A 2 4.80 -19.11 6.95
C MET A 2 4.10 -20.18 6.10
N GLU A 3 2.78 -20.10 5.93
CA GLU A 3 2.00 -21.06 5.12
C GLU A 3 2.40 -21.04 3.63
N LEU A 4 2.44 -19.85 3.03
CA LEU A 4 2.75 -19.67 1.61
C LEU A 4 4.13 -20.19 1.17
N LYS A 5 5.10 -20.25 2.10
CA LYS A 5 6.48 -20.65 1.80
C LYS A 5 6.97 -21.83 2.65
N ASN A 6 6.08 -22.43 3.43
CA ASN A 6 6.38 -23.50 4.39
C ASN A 6 7.61 -23.19 5.27
N LEU A 7 7.59 -22.05 5.96
CA LEU A 7 8.68 -21.56 6.80
C LEU A 7 8.30 -21.56 8.28
N ASP A 8 9.29 -21.73 9.16
CA ASP A 8 9.10 -21.44 10.58
C ASP A 8 8.94 -19.94 10.85
N LEU A 9 8.47 -19.59 12.05
CA LEU A 9 8.20 -18.20 12.44
C LEU A 9 9.44 -17.29 12.32
N LYS A 10 10.61 -17.75 12.76
CA LYS A 10 11.86 -16.97 12.73
C LYS A 10 12.30 -16.75 11.29
N GLN A 11 12.23 -17.78 10.46
CA GLN A 11 12.52 -17.69 9.03
C GLN A 11 11.56 -16.71 8.33
N ALA A 12 10.27 -16.79 8.61
CA ALA A 12 9.27 -15.92 8.02
C ALA A 12 9.47 -14.44 8.42
N ILE A 13 9.74 -14.16 9.70
CA ILE A 13 10.04 -12.79 10.17
C ILE A 13 11.28 -12.24 9.46
N ASN A 14 12.36 -13.02 9.39
CA ASN A 14 13.59 -12.60 8.72
C ASN A 14 13.37 -12.37 7.23
N LEU A 15 12.56 -13.20 6.58
CA LEU A 15 12.23 -13.03 5.16
C LEU A 15 11.45 -11.73 4.92
N VAL A 16 10.43 -11.44 5.74
CA VAL A 16 9.65 -10.20 5.63
C VAL A 16 10.57 -8.99 5.79
N ARG A 17 11.41 -8.95 6.83
CA ARG A 17 12.38 -7.87 7.05
C ARG A 17 13.35 -7.69 5.88
N LYS A 18 13.84 -8.80 5.32
CA LYS A 18 14.74 -8.75 4.15
C LYS A 18 14.04 -8.22 2.90
N MET A 19 12.77 -8.57 2.68
CA MET A 19 11.99 -8.03 1.57
C MET A 19 11.71 -6.53 1.75
N ASP A 20 11.38 -6.13 2.97
CA ASP A 20 11.13 -4.73 3.34
C ASP A 20 12.35 -3.84 3.04
N HIS A 21 13.52 -4.26 3.49
CA HIS A 21 14.78 -3.56 3.22
C HIS A 21 15.06 -3.43 1.71
N LYS A 22 14.81 -4.50 0.95
CA LYS A 22 14.98 -4.45 -0.53
C LYS A 22 14.04 -3.45 -1.18
N HIS A 23 12.80 -3.35 -0.72
CA HIS A 23 11.86 -2.35 -1.24
C HIS A 23 12.31 -0.93 -0.90
N GLN A 24 12.82 -0.72 0.32
CA GLN A 24 13.38 0.56 0.73
C GLN A 24 14.56 0.97 -0.16
N ASP A 25 15.54 0.09 -0.35
CA ASP A 25 16.73 0.37 -1.17
C ASP A 25 16.35 0.67 -2.62
N TYR A 26 15.47 -0.15 -3.20
CA TYR A 26 15.00 0.03 -4.57
C TYR A 26 14.26 1.36 -4.72
N TYR A 27 13.23 1.60 -3.91
CA TYR A 27 12.43 2.81 -3.99
C TYR A 27 13.27 4.06 -3.80
N HIS A 28 14.19 4.05 -2.83
CA HIS A 28 15.09 5.17 -2.59
C HIS A 28 16.04 5.41 -3.78
N SER A 29 16.62 4.34 -4.35
CA SER A 29 17.57 4.45 -5.46
C SER A 29 16.96 5.10 -6.71
N PHE A 30 15.66 4.88 -6.96
CA PHE A 30 14.98 5.43 -8.15
C PHE A 30 14.23 6.74 -7.91
N THR A 31 13.78 7.01 -6.68
CA THR A 31 12.94 8.20 -6.39
C THR A 31 13.60 9.22 -5.48
N GLY A 32 14.68 8.85 -4.79
CA GLY A 32 15.28 9.62 -3.69
C GLY A 32 14.40 9.70 -2.43
N LYS A 33 13.19 9.13 -2.45
CA LYS A 33 12.22 9.20 -1.36
C LYS A 33 12.36 8.04 -0.39
N ARG A 34 11.71 8.16 0.76
CA ARG A 34 11.66 7.11 1.79
C ARG A 34 10.46 6.21 1.56
N TRP A 35 10.72 4.91 1.46
CA TRP A 35 9.68 3.89 1.40
C TRP A 35 8.89 3.85 2.71
N GLY A 36 7.55 3.72 2.62
CA GLY A 36 6.67 3.68 3.79
C GLY A 36 6.37 5.04 4.44
N ASP A 37 6.97 6.14 3.98
CA ASP A 37 6.61 7.48 4.46
C ASP A 37 5.29 7.93 3.83
N ALA A 38 4.29 8.19 4.68
CA ALA A 38 2.91 8.44 4.28
C ALA A 38 2.77 9.63 3.31
N ILE A 39 3.65 10.63 3.37
CA ILE A 39 3.62 11.78 2.46
C ILE A 39 3.84 11.39 0.99
N ASN A 40 4.42 10.21 0.74
CA ASN A 40 4.71 9.71 -0.60
C ASN A 40 3.56 8.90 -1.21
N TYR A 41 2.43 8.75 -0.52
CA TYR A 41 1.29 7.95 -0.94
C TYR A 41 -0.02 8.71 -0.73
N ASP A 42 -0.99 8.53 -1.63
CA ASP A 42 -2.32 9.11 -1.47
C ASP A 42 -3.17 8.38 -0.42
N LEU A 43 -2.83 7.11 -0.13
CA LEU A 43 -3.60 6.24 0.76
C LEU A 43 -2.70 5.21 1.44
N CYS A 44 -2.76 5.15 2.77
CA CYS A 44 -2.13 4.13 3.60
C CYS A 44 -3.24 3.38 4.38
N ILE A 45 -3.26 2.05 4.29
CA ILE A 45 -4.30 1.22 4.93
C ILE A 45 -3.65 0.06 5.70
N ASN A 46 -4.15 -0.21 6.90
CA ASN A 46 -3.79 -1.42 7.66
C ASN A 46 -4.83 -2.53 7.40
N SER A 47 -4.54 -3.40 6.42
CA SER A 47 -5.43 -4.51 6.05
C SER A 47 -5.60 -5.57 7.15
N ALA A 48 -4.72 -5.62 8.15
CA ALA A 48 -4.88 -6.53 9.29
C ALA A 48 -6.06 -6.13 10.20
N CYS A 49 -6.43 -4.84 10.23
CA CYS A 49 -7.58 -4.36 11.00
C CYS A 49 -8.90 -4.50 10.24
N TYR A 50 -8.90 -4.22 8.94
CA TYR A 50 -10.13 -4.17 8.13
C TYR A 50 -10.45 -5.50 7.43
N GLY A 51 -9.46 -6.38 7.24
CA GLY A 51 -9.58 -7.53 6.35
C GLY A 51 -9.46 -7.13 4.87
N ILE A 52 -9.39 -8.12 4.00
CA ILE A 52 -9.15 -7.92 2.57
C ILE A 52 -10.34 -7.24 1.88
N ASP A 53 -11.56 -7.75 2.08
CA ASP A 53 -12.75 -7.29 1.36
C ASP A 53 -13.07 -5.81 1.65
N GLU A 54 -13.04 -5.41 2.92
CA GLU A 54 -13.25 -4.02 3.34
C GLU A 54 -12.13 -3.09 2.84
N SER A 55 -10.88 -3.58 2.79
CA SER A 55 -9.77 -2.81 2.23
C SER A 55 -9.99 -2.54 0.74
N VAL A 56 -10.49 -3.54 -0.01
CA VAL A 56 -10.83 -3.41 -1.44
C VAL A 56 -11.98 -2.42 -1.63
N GLU A 57 -13.04 -2.51 -0.82
CA GLU A 57 -14.15 -1.56 -0.90
C GLU A 57 -13.68 -0.11 -0.61
N LEU A 58 -12.83 0.07 0.41
CA LEU A 58 -12.28 1.38 0.77
C LEU A 58 -11.50 2.00 -0.40
N ILE A 59 -10.62 1.23 -1.04
CA ILE A 59 -9.84 1.69 -2.20
C ILE A 59 -10.78 2.05 -3.35
N GLY A 60 -11.77 1.20 -3.66
CA GLY A 60 -12.74 1.43 -4.73
C GLY A 60 -13.57 2.70 -4.52
N ARG A 61 -14.03 2.95 -3.28
CA ARG A 61 -14.75 4.18 -2.93
C ARG A 61 -13.90 5.44 -3.11
N LEU A 62 -12.62 5.38 -2.74
CA LEU A 62 -11.71 6.52 -2.86
C LEU A 62 -11.49 6.92 -4.33
N ILE A 63 -11.22 5.93 -5.20
CA ILE A 63 -11.04 6.15 -6.65
C ILE A 63 -12.32 6.69 -7.29
N ASN A 64 -13.48 6.07 -7.00
CA ASN A 64 -14.76 6.48 -7.57
C ASN A 64 -15.17 7.90 -7.12
N ARG A 65 -14.86 8.27 -5.86
CA ARG A 65 -15.11 9.63 -5.37
C ARG A 65 -14.24 10.65 -6.09
N GLN A 66 -12.96 10.37 -6.30
CA GLN A 66 -12.07 11.25 -7.05
C GLN A 66 -12.56 11.46 -8.48
N ALA A 67 -12.97 10.39 -9.18
CA ALA A 67 -13.53 10.49 -10.53
C ALA A 67 -14.74 11.42 -10.58
N LYS A 68 -15.70 11.28 -9.66
CA LYS A 68 -16.91 12.14 -9.60
C LYS A 68 -16.58 13.61 -9.34
N LEU A 69 -15.60 13.89 -8.48
CA LEU A 69 -15.17 15.27 -8.19
C LEU A 69 -14.53 15.95 -9.39
N VAL A 70 -13.72 15.21 -10.17
CA VAL A 70 -13.10 15.75 -11.39
C VAL A 70 -14.15 16.13 -12.44
N HIS A 71 -15.21 15.33 -12.61
CA HIS A 71 -16.28 15.64 -13.55
C HIS A 71 -17.07 16.87 -13.12
N ARG A 72 -17.46 16.95 -11.84
CA ARG A 72 -18.23 18.07 -11.30
C ARG A 72 -17.52 19.42 -11.47
N ASN A 73 -16.19 19.45 -11.36
CA ASN A 73 -15.40 20.68 -11.54
C ASN A 73 -15.28 21.12 -13.01
N LYS A 74 -15.51 20.22 -13.98
CA LYS A 74 -15.55 20.56 -15.41
C LYS A 74 -16.89 21.17 -15.81
N ASP A 75 -17.99 20.74 -15.20
CA ASP A 75 -19.34 21.24 -15.48
C ASP A 75 -19.58 22.67 -14.93
N THR A 76 -18.75 23.11 -13.98
CA THR A 76 -18.80 24.46 -13.37
C THR A 76 -17.84 25.47 -14.01
N LYS A 77 -17.19 25.14 -15.13
CA LYS A 77 -16.33 26.05 -15.89
C LYS A 77 -16.89 26.36 -17.27
#